data_AF-U9UIT0-F1
#
_entry.id   AF-U9UIT0-F1
#
_cell.length_a   1.000
_cell.length_b   1.000
_cell.length_c   1.000
_cell.angle_alpha   90.00
_cell.angle_beta   90.00
_cell.angle_gamma   90.00
#
_symmetry.space_group_name_H-M   'P 1'
#
loop_
_entity.id
_entity.type
_entity.pdbx_description
1 polymer ?
#
loop_
_entity_poly.entity_id
_entity_poly.type
_entity_poly.pdbx_seq_one_letter_code
_entity_poly.pdbx_strand_id
1 'polypeptide(L)'
;MDGFMYFYTFNKFIRQYLPFIRGKVKKYLKNRDYLFNRLYTIIKDRRIEIENTPLDQPLRHDVLTSYITANTSRDINDVKQDDNVDLLRPMTDKDICMIILDAILGATDTVSKIF
;
A
#
# COMPACT_ATOMS: atom_id res chain seq x y z
N MET A 1 10.39 12.43 1.04
CA MET A 1 10.83 11.97 2.38
C MET A 1 10.60 12.94 3.56
N ASP A 2 10.39 14.24 3.35
CA ASP A 2 10.44 15.27 4.42
C ASP A 2 9.51 15.04 5.63
N GLY A 3 8.32 14.45 5.42
CA GLY A 3 7.39 14.16 6.52
C GLY A 3 7.92 13.11 7.51
N PHE A 4 8.64 12.09 7.03
CA PHE A 4 9.24 11.06 7.88
C PHE A 4 10.37 11.61 8.75
N MET A 5 11.13 12.59 8.24
CA MET A 5 12.26 13.18 8.94
C MET A 5 11.84 13.84 10.28
N TYR A 6 10.63 14.38 10.37
CA TYR A 6 10.11 14.92 11.63
C TYR A 6 9.92 13.85 12.71
N PHE A 7 9.56 12.62 12.32
CA PHE A 7 9.37 11.53 13.27
C PHE A 7 10.68 10.86 13.66
N TYR A 8 11.67 10.89 12.76
CA TYR A 8 13.02 10.42 13.02
C TYR A 8 13.80 11.40 13.91
N THR A 9 13.73 12.70 13.62
CA THR A 9 14.56 13.74 14.26
C THR A 9 14.02 14.17 15.63
N PHE A 10 12.69 14.32 15.76
CA PHE A 10 12.09 14.85 16.98
C PHE A 10 11.44 13.74 17.80
N ASN A 11 11.84 13.63 19.07
CA ASN A 11 11.20 12.73 20.02
C ASN A 11 9.74 13.14 20.30
N LYS A 12 8.98 12.25 20.96
CA LYS A 12 7.55 12.46 21.24
C LYS A 12 7.27 13.77 21.96
N PHE A 13 8.11 14.15 22.94
CA PHE A 13 7.93 15.37 23.71
C PHE A 13 8.00 16.61 22.80
N ILE A 14 9.08 16.74 22.03
CA ILE A 14 9.29 17.87 21.14
C ILE A 14 8.14 18.01 20.13
N ARG A 15 7.70 16.88 19.55
CA ARG A 15 6.58 16.84 18.61
C ARG A 15 5.23 17.26 19.22
N GLN A 16 5.07 17.13 20.53
CA GLN A 16 3.80 17.37 21.22
C GLN A 16 3.72 18.77 21.84
N TYR A 17 4.84 19.34 22.28
CA TYR A 17 4.85 20.58 23.07
C TYR A 17 5.34 21.81 22.31
N LEU A 18 6.27 21.70 21.34
CA LEU A 18 6.71 22.87 20.58
C LEU A 18 5.69 23.23 19.49
N PRO A 19 5.05 24.42 19.53
CA PRO A 19 3.90 24.74 18.67
C PRO A 19 4.21 24.64 17.17
N PHE A 20 5.37 25.13 16.75
CA PHE A 20 5.81 25.11 15.35
C PHE A 20 5.98 23.67 14.82
N ILE A 21 6.59 22.80 15.63
CA ILE A 21 6.81 21.39 15.27
C ILE A 21 5.49 20.61 15.33
N ARG A 22 4.70 20.82 16.38
CA ARG A 22 3.40 20.19 16.58
C ARG A 22 2.45 20.44 15.42
N GLY A 23 2.40 21.67 14.91
CA GLY A 23 1.57 22.03 13.75
C GLY A 23 1.96 21.23 12.49
N LYS A 24 3.26 21.12 12.21
CA LYS A 24 3.79 20.34 11.09
C LYS A 24 3.51 18.85 11.26
N VAL A 25 3.78 18.29 12.44
CA VAL A 25 3.50 16.88 12.77
C VAL A 25 2.03 16.54 12.56
N LYS A 26 1.09 17.39 13.03
CA LYS A 26 -0.35 17.18 12.82
C LYS A 26 -0.71 17.18 11.34
N LYS A 27 -0.13 18.08 10.54
CA LYS A 27 -0.33 18.12 9.08
C LYS A 27 0.17 16.82 8.42
N TYR A 28 1.36 16.34 8.78
CA TYR A 28 1.92 15.11 8.23
C TYR A 28 1.11 13.87 8.62
N LEU A 29 0.66 13.76 9.87
CA LEU A 29 -0.22 12.67 10.30
C LEU A 29 -1.53 12.67 9.50
N LYS A 30 -2.17 13.84 9.34
CA LYS A 30 -3.40 13.95 8.53
C LYS A 30 -3.17 13.51 7.08
N ASN A 31 -2.05 13.90 6.49
CA ASN A 31 -1.71 13.49 5.12
C ASN A 31 -1.45 11.99 4.99
N ARG A 32 -0.74 11.42 5.96
CA ARG A 32 -0.48 9.97 6.05
C ARG A 32 -1.81 9.21 6.16
N ASP A 33 -2.69 9.62 7.07
CA ASP A 33 -3.98 8.96 7.28
C ASP A 33 -4.86 9.06 6.04
N TYR A 34 -4.87 10.22 5.36
CA TYR A 34 -5.52 10.38 4.06
C TYR A 34 -4.98 9.40 3.01
N LEU A 35 -3.66 9.32 2.86
CA LEU A 35 -3.02 8.42 1.88
C LEU A 35 -3.39 6.96 2.14
N PHE A 36 -3.21 6.46 3.37
CA PHE A 36 -3.55 5.08 3.70
C PHE A 36 -5.04 4.80 3.49
N ASN A 37 -5.92 5.70 3.94
CA ASN A 37 -7.35 5.52 3.73
C ASN A 37 -7.69 5.41 2.23
N ARG A 38 -7.10 6.26 1.39
CA ARG A 38 -7.31 6.19 -0.07
C ARG A 38 -6.78 4.89 -0.68
N LEU A 39 -5.59 4.43 -0.29
CA LEU A 39 -5.03 3.17 -0.77
C LEU A 39 -5.90 1.98 -0.35
N TYR A 40 -6.31 1.91 0.91
CA TYR A 40 -7.20 0.85 1.40
C TYR A 40 -8.56 0.87 0.71
N THR A 41 -9.15 2.05 0.46
CA THR A 41 -10.39 2.15 -0.30
C THR A 41 -10.23 1.58 -1.70
N ILE A 42 -9.17 1.95 -2.44
CA ILE A 42 -8.92 1.43 -3.79
C ILE A 42 -8.76 -0.09 -3.79
N ILE A 43 -8.01 -0.65 -2.83
CA ILE A 43 -7.80 -2.10 -2.71
C ILE A 43 -9.13 -2.81 -2.43
N LYS A 44 -9.93 -2.30 -1.49
CA LYS A 44 -11.22 -2.88 -1.12
C LYS A 44 -12.22 -2.82 -2.26
N ASP A 45 -12.35 -1.67 -2.91
CA ASP A 45 -13.26 -1.49 -4.04
C ASP A 45 -12.91 -2.49 -5.16
N ARG A 46 -11.61 -2.65 -5.47
CA ARG A 46 -11.15 -3.62 -6.47
C ARG A 46 -11.41 -5.07 -6.03
N ARG A 47 -11.21 -5.40 -4.76
CA ARG A 47 -11.49 -6.74 -4.23
C ARG A 47 -12.97 -7.09 -4.36
N ILE A 48 -13.87 -6.15 -4.02
CA ILE A 48 -15.32 -6.30 -4.20
C ILE A 48 -15.68 -6.49 -5.68
N GLU A 49 -15.07 -5.71 -6.59
CA GLU A 49 -15.29 -5.88 -8.03
C GLU A 49 -14.90 -7.28 -8.52
N ILE A 50 -13.75 -7.80 -8.07
CA ILE A 50 -13.26 -9.14 -8.42
C ILE A 50 -14.20 -10.23 -7.85
N GLU A 51 -14.62 -10.10 -6.61
CA GLU A 51 -15.52 -11.06 -5.94
C GLU A 51 -16.90 -11.12 -6.62
N ASN A 52 -17.39 -9.98 -7.11
CA ASN A 52 -18.67 -9.89 -7.83
C ASN A 52 -18.58 -10.28 -9.31
N THR A 53 -17.38 -10.35 -9.88
CA THR A 53 -17.19 -10.79 -11.27
C THR A 53 -17.35 -12.32 -11.32
N PRO A 54 -18.16 -12.90 -12.22
CA PRO A 54 -18.25 -14.35 -12.41
C PRO A 54 -16.89 -15.02 -12.73
N LEU A 55 -16.74 -16.33 -12.46
CA LEU A 55 -15.46 -17.06 -12.64
C LEU A 55 -15.10 -17.28 -14.11
N ASP A 56 -16.11 -17.35 -14.97
CA ASP A 56 -16.00 -17.48 -16.42
C ASP A 56 -15.63 -16.17 -17.12
N GLN A 57 -15.70 -15.03 -16.40
CA GLN A 57 -15.37 -13.73 -16.94
C GLN A 57 -13.92 -13.33 -16.62
N PRO A 58 -13.20 -12.77 -17.61
CA PRO A 58 -11.83 -12.33 -17.41
C PRO A 58 -11.76 -11.10 -16.50
N LEU A 59 -10.72 -11.04 -15.67
CA LEU A 59 -10.40 -9.85 -14.88
C LEU A 59 -9.45 -8.92 -15.67
N ARG A 60 -9.47 -7.63 -15.33
CA ARG A 60 -8.52 -6.65 -15.89
C ARG A 60 -7.08 -7.02 -15.56
N HIS A 61 -6.21 -7.03 -16.56
CA HIS A 61 -4.76 -7.26 -16.39
C HIS A 61 -4.06 -6.00 -15.88
N ASP A 62 -4.08 -5.81 -14.57
CA ASP A 62 -3.33 -4.74 -13.90
C ASP A 62 -2.60 -5.29 -12.66
N VAL A 63 -1.61 -4.53 -12.19
CA VAL A 63 -0.76 -4.93 -11.06
C VAL A 63 -1.55 -5.16 -9.77
N LEU A 64 -2.61 -4.38 -9.52
CA LEU A 64 -3.44 -4.52 -8.33
C LEU A 64 -4.24 -5.82 -8.36
N THR A 65 -4.76 -6.18 -9.53
CA THR A 65 -5.49 -7.43 -9.76
C THR A 65 -4.55 -8.61 -9.56
N SER A 66 -3.33 -8.56 -10.12
CA SER A 66 -2.32 -9.59 -9.90
C SER A 66 -2.03 -9.81 -8.42
N TYR A 67 -1.87 -8.75 -7.63
CA TYR A 67 -1.64 -8.89 -6.18
C TYR A 67 -2.86 -9.42 -5.41
N ILE A 68 -4.08 -9.03 -5.79
CA ILE A 68 -5.30 -9.51 -5.14
C ILE A 68 -5.56 -10.99 -5.45
N THR A 69 -5.32 -11.42 -6.69
CA THR A 69 -5.58 -12.79 -7.13
C THR A 69 -4.40 -13.73 -6.90
N ALA A 70 -3.23 -13.22 -6.51
CA ALA A 70 -2.07 -14.02 -6.15
C ALA A 70 -2.45 -15.10 -5.13
N ASN A 71 -2.01 -16.33 -5.39
CA ASN A 71 -2.29 -17.53 -4.63
C ASN A 71 -3.77 -17.93 -4.51
N THR A 72 -4.70 -17.29 -5.23
CA THR A 72 -6.11 -17.68 -5.28
C THR A 72 -6.39 -18.66 -6.43
N SER A 73 -7.64 -19.07 -6.62
CA SER A 73 -8.07 -19.83 -7.80
C SER A 73 -8.08 -19.01 -9.08
N ARG A 74 -8.01 -17.68 -8.99
CA ARG A 74 -7.91 -16.75 -10.13
C ARG A 74 -6.49 -16.27 -10.38
N ASP A 75 -5.49 -16.88 -9.73
CA ASP A 75 -4.09 -16.56 -10.02
C ASP A 75 -3.74 -16.98 -11.45
N ILE A 76 -2.99 -16.14 -12.16
CA ILE A 76 -2.50 -16.44 -13.51
C ILE A 76 -1.23 -17.30 -13.47
N ASN A 77 -0.55 -17.33 -12.31
CA ASN A 77 0.68 -18.09 -12.12
C ASN A 77 0.33 -19.51 -11.65
N ASP A 78 0.72 -20.50 -12.47
CA ASP A 78 0.43 -21.93 -12.23
C ASP A 78 1.36 -22.57 -11.17
N VAL A 79 2.49 -21.93 -10.85
CA VAL A 79 3.54 -22.53 -10.03
C VAL A 79 3.43 -22.05 -8.58
N LYS A 80 2.76 -22.84 -7.76
CA LYS A 80 2.81 -22.74 -6.28
C LYS A 80 3.89 -23.69 -5.76
N GLN A 81 5.15 -23.33 -5.93
CA GLN A 81 6.26 -24.14 -5.46
C GLN A 81 7.08 -23.34 -4.46
N ASP A 82 6.56 -23.24 -3.24
CA ASP A 82 7.28 -22.70 -2.10
C ASP A 82 7.02 -23.59 -0.88
N ASP A 83 8.09 -23.98 -0.18
CA ASP A 83 8.01 -24.82 1.02
C ASP A 83 7.42 -24.06 2.22
N ASN A 84 7.34 -22.73 2.12
CA ASN A 84 6.78 -21.85 3.13
C ASN A 84 5.27 -21.64 2.93
N VAL A 85 4.49 -22.24 3.80
CA VAL A 85 3.01 -22.12 3.83
C VAL A 85 2.54 -20.66 3.91
N ASP A 86 3.31 -19.76 4.54
CA ASP A 86 2.95 -18.34 4.61
C ASP A 86 3.05 -17.61 3.27
N LEU A 87 3.88 -18.10 2.33
CA LEU A 87 4.02 -17.53 0.99
C LEU A 87 2.96 -18.05 0.01
N LEU A 88 2.29 -19.16 0.36
CA LEU A 88 1.23 -19.77 -0.44
C LEU A 88 -0.17 -19.24 -0.11
N ARG A 89 -0.32 -18.42 0.93
CA ARG A 89 -1.61 -17.84 1.29
C ARG A 89 -1.98 -16.66 0.36
N PRO A 90 -3.27 -16.39 0.14
CA PRO A 90 -3.70 -15.16 -0.52
C PRO A 90 -3.20 -13.92 0.20
N MET A 91 -2.81 -12.89 -0.56
CA MET A 91 -2.27 -11.67 0.02
C MET A 91 -3.34 -10.89 0.80
N THR A 92 -2.96 -10.36 1.97
CA THR A 92 -3.85 -9.51 2.76
C THR A 92 -3.86 -8.09 2.20
N ASP A 93 -4.95 -7.34 2.44
CA ASP A 93 -5.04 -5.94 2.03
C ASP A 93 -3.87 -5.08 2.57
N LYS A 94 -3.33 -5.45 3.74
CA LYS A 94 -2.16 -4.79 4.32
C LYS A 94 -0.90 -5.06 3.51
N ASP A 95 -0.66 -6.31 3.11
CA ASP A 95 0.52 -6.69 2.32
C ASP A 95 0.49 -5.97 0.97
N ILE A 96 -0.68 -5.97 0.31
CA ILE A 96 -0.91 -5.27 -0.96
C ILE A 96 -0.71 -3.76 -0.79
N CYS A 97 -1.24 -3.17 0.28
CA CYS A 97 -1.08 -1.74 0.58
C CYS A 97 0.40 -1.36 0.77
N MET A 98 1.19 -2.19 1.44
CA MET A 98 2.62 -1.96 1.63
C MET A 98 3.40 -2.02 0.31
N ILE A 99 3.09 -2.98 -0.57
CA ILE A 99 3.74 -3.10 -1.88
C ILE A 99 3.43 -1.90 -2.77
N ILE A 100 2.17 -1.47 -2.83
CA ILE A 100 1.76 -0.31 -3.62
C ILE A 100 2.41 0.97 -3.06
N LEU A 101 2.46 1.11 -1.73
CA LEU A 101 3.12 2.23 -1.09
C LEU A 101 4.61 2.28 -1.44
N ASP A 102 5.30 1.14 -1.40
CA ASP A 102 6.71 1.04 -1.75
C ASP A 102 6.97 1.44 -3.22
N ALA A 103 6.16 0.92 -4.15
CA ALA A 103 6.24 1.27 -5.55
C ALA A 103 6.05 2.78 -5.80
N ILE A 104 5.06 3.40 -5.14
CA ILE A 104 4.80 4.85 -5.25
C ILE A 104 5.96 5.67 -4.66
N LEU A 105 6.47 5.28 -3.49
CA LEU A 105 7.59 5.97 -2.85
C LEU A 105 8.85 5.88 -3.69
N GLY A 106 9.21 4.69 -4.17
CA GLY A 106 10.36 4.47 -5.03
C GLY A 106 10.27 5.29 -6.32
N ALA A 107 9.14 5.23 -7.03
CA ALA A 107 8.93 6.00 -8.25
C ALA A 107 9.02 7.51 -8.00
N THR A 108 8.39 8.00 -6.94
CA THR A 108 8.39 9.43 -6.62
C THR A 108 9.78 9.90 -6.21
N ASP A 109 10.46 9.23 -5.29
CA ASP A 109 11.74 9.70 -4.75
C ASP A 109 12.91 9.59 -5.75
N THR A 110 12.80 8.73 -6.78
CA THR A 110 13.84 8.53 -7.80
C THR A 110 13.56 9.31 -9.09
N VAL A 111 12.36 9.18 -9.68
CA VAL A 111 12.06 9.73 -11.00
C VAL A 111 11.75 11.22 -10.95
N SER A 112 11.09 11.70 -9.90
CA SER A 112 10.77 13.14 -9.78
C SER A 112 11.99 14.05 -9.60
N LYS A 113 13.18 13.48 -9.39
CA LYS A 113 14.45 14.20 -9.29
C LYS A 113 15.26 14.19 -10.60
N ILE A 114 14.80 13.44 -11.61
CA ILE A 114 15.46 13.32 -12.92
C ILE A 114 14.89 14.35 -13.91
N PHE A 115 13.70 14.88 -13.64
CA PHE A 115 13.02 15.94 -14.41
C PHE A 115 12.95 17.22 -13.58
#